data_AF-A0A127SZ56-F1
#
_entry.id   AF-A0A127SZ56-F1
#
_cell.length_a   1.000
_cell.length_b   1.000
_cell.length_c   1.000
_cell.angle_alpha   90.00
_cell.angle_beta   90.00
_cell.angle_gamma   90.00
#
_symmetry.space_group_name_H-M   'P 1'
#
loop_
_entity.id
_entity.type
_entity.pdbx_description
1 polymer ?
#
loop_
_entity_poly.entity_id
_entity_poly.type
_entity_poly.pdbx_seq_one_letter_code
_entity_poly.pdbx_strand_id
1 'polypeptide(L)'
;NKWVNTAIAIVMLVAAVALGLYFPMYLTRETWHILIFIYILIASVAPVTMLLQPRDYLNSYLLIFMIVAAIVGVFVANPSCNLKAFTSFNVDGSYMFPILFVTIACGAVSGFHSLVSSGTASKQIKSEKNMLPVSYGAMIMESMLAVIALIAVASFADGEAAAQGLTTQPQIFAGAIA
;
A
#
# COMPACT_ATOMS: atom_id res chain seq x y z
N ASN A 1 -25.80 -3.53 16.11
CA ASN A 1 -24.73 -2.79 16.83
C ASN A 1 -23.60 -2.48 15.86
N LYS A 2 -23.31 -1.20 15.56
CA LYS A 2 -22.31 -0.83 14.55
C LYS A 2 -20.93 -1.48 14.80
N TRP A 3 -20.48 -1.46 16.06
CA TRP A 3 -19.21 -2.07 16.48
C TRP A 3 -19.15 -3.59 16.33
N VAL A 4 -20.27 -4.29 16.57
CA VAL A 4 -20.35 -5.74 16.38
C VAL A 4 -20.23 -6.09 14.89
N ASN A 5 -20.90 -5.31 14.02
CA ASN A 5 -20.80 -5.50 12.58
C ASN A 5 -19.37 -5.26 12.06
N THR A 6 -18.69 -4.21 12.57
CA THR A 6 -17.28 -3.95 12.23
C THR A 6 -16.37 -5.09 12.67
N ALA A 7 -16.53 -5.60 13.89
CA ALA A 7 -15.71 -6.70 14.39
C ALA A 7 -15.90 -7.97 13.54
N ILE A 8 -17.15 -8.32 13.22
CA ILE A 8 -17.46 -9.46 12.34
C ILE A 8 -16.82 -9.28 10.97
N ALA A 9 -16.94 -8.09 10.37
CA ALA A 9 -16.40 -7.82 9.05
C ALA A 9 -14.85 -7.89 9.01
N ILE A 10 -14.17 -7.45 10.07
CA ILE A 10 -12.71 -7.60 10.20
C ILE A 10 -12.33 -9.08 10.31
N VAL A 11 -13.05 -9.85 11.14
CA VAL A 11 -12.80 -11.30 11.28
C VAL A 11 -13.00 -12.03 9.95
N MET A 12 -14.08 -11.70 9.22
CA MET A 12 -14.34 -12.25 7.89
C MET A 12 -13.25 -11.87 6.88
N LEU A 13 -12.75 -10.63 6.93
CA LEU A 13 -11.66 -10.18 6.06
C LEU A 13 -10.39 -10.98 6.32
N VAL A 14 -10.00 -11.14 7.59
CA VAL A 14 -8.81 -11.92 7.97
C VAL A 14 -8.98 -13.39 7.56
N ALA A 15 -10.16 -13.97 7.79
CA ALA A 15 -10.46 -15.34 7.37
C ALA A 15 -10.39 -15.50 5.84
N ALA A 16 -10.88 -14.53 5.07
CA ALA A 16 -10.81 -14.54 3.61
C ALA A 16 -9.36 -14.48 3.11
N VAL A 17 -8.52 -13.64 3.72
CA VAL A 17 -7.08 -13.57 3.39
C VAL A 17 -6.40 -14.89 3.74
N ALA A 18 -6.63 -15.43 4.94
CA ALA A 18 -6.05 -16.71 5.37
C ALA A 18 -6.46 -17.86 4.44
N LEU A 19 -7.74 -17.97 4.09
CA LEU A 19 -8.23 -18.97 3.14
C LEU A 19 -7.60 -18.79 1.76
N GLY A 20 -7.43 -17.56 1.28
CA GLY A 20 -6.74 -17.27 0.02
C GLY A 20 -5.28 -17.72 0.01
N LEU A 21 -4.59 -17.64 1.17
CA LEU A 21 -3.22 -18.15 1.33
C LEU A 21 -3.15 -19.68 1.38
N TYR A 22 -4.14 -20.34 2.00
CA TYR A 22 -4.22 -21.81 2.03
C TYR A 22 -4.67 -22.44 0.72
N PHE A 23 -5.48 -21.73 -0.07
CA PHE A 23 -6.00 -22.18 -1.36
C PHE A 23 -5.60 -21.20 -2.48
N PRO A 24 -4.30 -21.12 -2.83
CA PRO A 24 -3.83 -20.18 -3.84
C PRO A 24 -4.39 -20.54 -5.23
N MET A 25 -5.01 -19.57 -5.89
CA MET A 25 -5.54 -19.73 -7.24
C MET A 25 -4.51 -19.24 -8.26
N TYR A 26 -3.91 -20.19 -8.98
CA TYR A 26 -2.94 -19.88 -10.03
C TYR A 26 -3.67 -19.73 -11.37
N LEU A 27 -3.83 -18.47 -11.80
CA LEU A 27 -4.33 -18.13 -13.14
C LEU A 27 -3.23 -17.41 -13.93
N THR A 28 -3.35 -17.43 -15.26
CA THR A 28 -2.42 -16.69 -16.11
C THR A 28 -2.57 -15.18 -15.90
N ARG A 29 -1.50 -14.43 -16.17
CA ARG A 29 -1.48 -12.96 -16.06
C ARG A 29 -2.61 -12.31 -16.86
N GLU A 30 -2.84 -12.78 -18.09
CA GLU A 30 -3.89 -12.26 -18.98
C GLU A 30 -5.28 -12.46 -18.38
N THR A 31 -5.56 -13.65 -17.83
CA THR A 31 -6.83 -13.93 -17.16
C THR A 31 -7.05 -12.99 -15.97
N TRP A 32 -6.03 -12.78 -15.14
CA TRP A 32 -6.10 -11.84 -14.01
C TRP A 32 -6.36 -10.41 -14.47
N HIS A 33 -5.69 -9.94 -15.52
CA HIS A 33 -5.94 -8.60 -16.07
C HIS A 33 -7.39 -8.43 -16.49
N ILE A 34 -7.95 -9.38 -17.26
CA ILE A 34 -9.34 -9.31 -17.72
C ILE A 34 -10.31 -9.28 -16.53
N LEU A 35 -10.11 -10.16 -15.53
CA LEU A 35 -10.95 -10.19 -14.33
C LEU A 35 -10.91 -8.87 -13.55
N ILE A 36 -9.71 -8.31 -13.35
CA ILE A 36 -9.51 -7.05 -12.64
C ILE A 36 -10.14 -5.88 -13.43
N PHE A 37 -10.00 -5.84 -14.75
CA PHE A 37 -10.60 -4.81 -15.58
C PHE A 37 -12.14 -4.83 -15.51
N ILE A 38 -12.75 -6.01 -15.58
CA ILE A 38 -14.21 -6.16 -15.41
C ILE A 38 -14.63 -5.66 -14.03
N TYR A 39 -13.90 -6.05 -12.98
CA TYR A 39 -14.18 -5.59 -11.62
C TYR A 39 -14.07 -4.06 -11.50
N ILE A 40 -13.02 -3.44 -12.06
CA ILE A 40 -12.83 -1.98 -12.04
C ILE A 40 -13.96 -1.26 -12.79
N LEU A 41 -14.41 -1.81 -13.92
CA LEU A 41 -15.54 -1.26 -14.67
C LEU A 41 -16.84 -1.30 -13.86
N ILE A 42 -17.11 -2.40 -13.16
CA ILE A 42 -18.27 -2.49 -12.28
C ILE A 42 -18.13 -1.51 -11.11
N ALA A 43 -16.95 -1.44 -10.49
CA ALA A 43 -16.70 -0.57 -9.35
C ALA A 43 -16.77 0.94 -9.70
N SER A 44 -16.44 1.33 -10.94
CA SER A 44 -16.49 2.73 -11.38
C SER A 44 -17.90 3.23 -11.67
N VAL A 45 -18.81 2.32 -12.06
CA VAL A 45 -20.22 2.63 -12.35
C VAL A 45 -21.11 2.46 -11.11
N ALA A 46 -20.76 1.53 -10.22
CA ALA A 46 -21.54 1.26 -9.02
C ALA A 46 -21.57 2.46 -8.06
N PRO A 47 -22.69 2.64 -7.31
CA PRO A 47 -22.75 3.67 -6.28
C PRO A 47 -21.64 3.51 -5.24
N VAL A 48 -21.06 4.65 -4.83
CA VAL A 48 -19.93 4.71 -3.86
C VAL A 48 -20.24 3.95 -2.56
N THR A 49 -21.48 3.97 -2.10
CA THR A 49 -21.93 3.33 -0.85
C THR A 49 -21.96 1.81 -0.93
N MET A 50 -22.02 1.23 -2.13
CA MET A 50 -22.23 -0.21 -2.31
C MET A 50 -20.92 -1.01 -2.25
N LEU A 51 -19.87 -0.51 -2.90
CA LEU A 51 -18.60 -1.22 -3.06
C LEU A 51 -17.44 -0.44 -2.44
N LEU A 52 -17.26 0.81 -2.86
CA LEU A 52 -16.07 1.59 -2.51
C LEU A 52 -16.02 1.91 -1.01
N GLN A 53 -17.08 2.51 -0.46
CA GLN A 53 -17.12 2.92 0.93
C GLN A 53 -16.96 1.77 1.96
N PRO A 54 -17.67 0.62 1.86
CA PRO A 54 -17.49 -0.47 2.81
C PRO A 54 -16.11 -1.13 2.67
N ARG A 55 -15.57 -1.24 1.44
CA ARG A 55 -14.23 -1.77 1.17
C ARG A 55 -13.16 -0.87 1.78
N ASP A 56 -13.22 0.43 1.51
CA ASP A 56 -12.24 1.41 2.01
C ASP A 56 -12.27 1.48 3.54
N TYR A 57 -13.46 1.38 4.14
CA TYR A 57 -13.61 1.31 5.60
C TYR A 57 -12.88 0.11 6.20
N LEU A 58 -13.07 -1.09 5.64
CA LEU A 58 -12.39 -2.29 6.12
C LEU A 58 -10.88 -2.25 5.86
N ASN A 59 -10.47 -1.80 4.66
CA ASN A 59 -9.07 -1.71 4.28
C ASN A 59 -8.30 -0.70 5.14
N SER A 60 -8.97 0.35 5.65
CA SER A 60 -8.37 1.32 6.57
C SER A 60 -7.93 0.67 7.89
N TYR A 61 -8.72 -0.25 8.45
CA TYR A 61 -8.32 -0.98 9.65
C TYR A 61 -7.13 -1.89 9.39
N LEU A 62 -7.14 -2.58 8.24
CA LEU A 62 -6.04 -3.45 7.84
C LEU A 62 -4.75 -2.65 7.62
N LEU A 63 -4.81 -1.50 6.97
CA LEU A 63 -3.68 -0.59 6.79
C LEU A 63 -3.08 -0.13 8.12
N ILE A 64 -3.92 0.35 9.06
CA ILE A 64 -3.46 0.79 10.38
C ILE A 64 -2.80 -0.37 11.14
N PHE A 65 -3.43 -1.54 11.15
CA PHE A 65 -2.87 -2.72 11.82
C PHE A 65 -1.53 -3.15 11.21
N MET A 66 -1.43 -3.19 9.88
CA MET A 66 -0.19 -3.54 9.18
C MET A 66 0.93 -2.54 9.47
N ILE A 67 0.63 -1.24 9.51
CA ILE A 67 1.64 -0.22 9.85
C ILE A 67 2.14 -0.42 11.28
N VAL A 68 1.23 -0.64 12.25
CA VAL A 68 1.62 -0.91 13.64
C VAL A 68 2.46 -2.19 13.74
N ALA A 69 2.01 -3.27 13.10
CA ALA A 69 2.74 -4.54 13.08
C ALA A 69 4.13 -4.39 12.44
N ALA A 70 4.24 -3.64 11.35
CA ALA A 70 5.50 -3.39 10.66
C ALA A 70 6.46 -2.55 11.51
N ILE A 71 5.97 -1.54 12.24
CA ILE A 71 6.78 -0.78 13.19
C ILE A 71 7.36 -1.71 14.26
N VAL A 72 6.52 -2.53 14.89
CA VAL A 72 6.97 -3.51 15.88
C VAL A 72 7.98 -4.48 15.24
N GLY A 73 7.70 -4.96 14.03
CA GLY A 73 8.58 -5.85 13.28
C GLY A 73 9.97 -5.26 13.05
N VAL A 74 10.06 -3.99 12.65
CA VAL A 74 11.34 -3.29 12.46
C VAL A 74 12.14 -3.22 13.76
N PHE A 75 11.50 -2.88 14.89
CA PHE A 75 12.20 -2.80 16.18
C PHE A 75 12.64 -4.17 16.70
N VAL A 76 11.86 -5.23 16.46
CA VAL A 76 12.20 -6.60 16.88
C VAL A 76 13.30 -7.19 16.00
N ALA A 77 13.20 -7.03 14.68
CA ALA A 77 14.19 -7.55 13.74
C ALA A 77 15.52 -6.77 13.80
N ASN A 78 15.46 -5.47 14.11
CA ASN A 78 16.59 -4.54 14.16
C ASN A 78 17.56 -4.71 12.97
N PRO A 79 17.06 -4.56 11.72
CA PRO A 79 17.86 -4.89 10.55
C PRO A 79 18.97 -3.87 10.32
N SER A 80 20.12 -4.34 9.82
CA SER A 80 21.21 -3.46 9.42
C SER A 80 20.91 -2.79 8.08
N CYS A 81 21.09 -1.47 8.04
CA CYS A 81 20.95 -0.69 6.82
C CYS A 81 22.26 -0.75 6.02
N ASN A 82 22.30 -1.54 4.94
CA ASN A 82 23.53 -1.79 4.18
C ASN A 82 23.66 -0.98 2.88
N LEU A 83 22.71 -0.07 2.62
CA LEU A 83 22.74 0.81 1.45
C LEU A 83 23.90 1.82 1.52
N LYS A 84 24.57 2.03 0.39
CA LYS A 84 25.47 3.19 0.21
C LYS A 84 24.68 4.49 0.28
N ALA A 85 25.16 5.45 1.07
CA ALA A 85 24.55 6.78 1.22
C ALA A 85 24.41 7.54 -0.11
N PHE A 86 25.29 7.26 -1.08
CA PHE A 86 25.20 7.76 -2.44
C PHE A 86 25.71 6.70 -3.42
N THR A 87 24.97 6.47 -4.49
CA THR A 87 25.38 5.58 -5.58
C THR A 87 25.64 6.36 -6.86
N SER A 88 24.61 6.97 -7.44
CA SER A 88 24.67 7.71 -8.70
C SER A 88 23.39 8.52 -8.95
N PHE A 89 23.45 9.51 -9.83
CA PHE A 89 22.26 10.17 -10.41
C PHE A 89 21.73 9.43 -11.67
N ASN A 90 22.31 8.28 -12.01
CA ASN A 90 21.93 7.43 -13.12
C ASN A 90 21.52 6.04 -12.61
N VAL A 91 20.38 5.57 -13.09
CA VAL A 91 19.81 4.24 -12.80
C VAL A 91 19.67 3.53 -14.15
N ASP A 92 20.40 2.44 -14.35
CA ASP A 92 20.37 1.61 -15.57
C ASP A 92 20.46 2.41 -16.90
N GLY A 93 21.34 3.41 -16.95
CA GLY A 93 21.52 4.26 -18.13
C GLY A 93 20.53 5.42 -18.25
N SER A 94 19.53 5.51 -17.37
CA SER A 94 18.53 6.59 -17.34
C SER A 94 18.79 7.55 -16.19
N TYR A 95 18.37 8.82 -16.33
CA TYR A 95 18.43 9.78 -15.23
C TYR A 95 17.53 9.34 -14.07
N MET A 96 18.01 9.49 -12.84
CA MET A 96 17.27 9.15 -11.64
C MET A 96 16.02 10.02 -11.44
N PHE A 97 16.07 11.30 -11.84
CA PHE A 97 15.01 12.28 -11.57
C PHE A 97 13.63 11.83 -12.09
N PRO A 98 13.44 11.42 -13.37
CA PRO A 98 12.17 10.85 -13.84
C PRO A 98 11.70 9.62 -13.07
N ILE A 99 12.61 8.71 -12.70
CA ILE A 99 12.28 7.46 -12.01
C ILE A 99 11.75 7.73 -10.60
N LEU A 100 12.27 8.75 -9.91
CA LEU A 100 11.80 9.16 -8.58
C LEU A 100 10.32 9.54 -8.56
N PHE A 101 9.79 10.19 -9.62
CA PHE A 101 8.36 10.54 -9.70
C PHE A 101 7.44 9.33 -9.84
N VAL A 102 7.95 8.22 -10.39
CA VAL A 102 7.18 6.98 -10.59
C VAL A 102 7.30 6.07 -9.37
N THR A 103 8.49 5.99 -8.78
CA THR A 103 8.83 5.03 -7.71
C THR A 103 8.58 5.56 -6.30
N ILE A 104 8.70 6.87 -6.07
CA ILE A 104 8.47 7.54 -4.76
C ILE A 104 7.28 8.50 -4.88
N ALA A 105 6.28 8.14 -5.68
CA ALA A 105 5.12 8.99 -5.94
C ALA A 105 4.32 9.28 -4.66
N CYS A 106 4.16 8.27 -3.79
CA CYS A 106 3.27 8.36 -2.63
C CYS A 106 3.76 9.33 -1.54
N GLY A 107 5.06 9.67 -1.53
CA GLY A 107 5.67 10.56 -0.54
C GLY A 107 6.23 11.88 -1.11
N ALA A 108 6.84 11.87 -2.30
CA ALA A 108 7.51 13.04 -2.86
C ALA A 108 6.59 13.90 -3.76
N VAL A 109 5.50 13.33 -4.29
CA VAL A 109 4.62 13.96 -5.29
C VAL A 109 3.16 13.97 -4.81
N SER A 110 2.96 14.44 -3.57
CA SER A 110 1.64 14.51 -2.90
C SER A 110 0.55 15.31 -3.68
N GLY A 111 0.94 16.10 -4.68
CA GLY A 111 0.00 16.85 -5.54
C GLY A 111 -1.02 15.97 -6.29
N PHE A 112 -0.65 14.74 -6.69
CA PHE A 112 -1.58 13.83 -7.36
C PHE A 112 -2.65 13.28 -6.41
N HIS A 113 -2.29 12.96 -5.16
CA HIS A 113 -3.25 12.54 -4.14
C HIS A 113 -4.28 13.63 -3.84
N SER A 114 -3.90 14.92 -3.89
CA SER A 114 -4.86 16.03 -3.77
C SER A 114 -5.90 16.03 -4.89
N LEU A 115 -5.49 15.73 -6.14
CA LEU A 115 -6.40 15.63 -7.29
C LEU A 115 -7.38 14.46 -7.13
N VAL A 116 -6.91 13.28 -6.75
CA VAL A 116 -7.76 12.09 -6.58
C VAL A 116 -8.66 12.23 -5.34
N SER A 117 -8.12 12.73 -4.24
CA SER A 117 -8.85 12.99 -2.97
C SER A 117 -10.02 13.96 -3.16
N SER A 118 -9.90 14.92 -4.08
CA SER A 118 -10.97 15.83 -4.44
C SER A 118 -12.22 15.14 -5.02
N GLY A 119 -12.11 13.92 -5.55
CA GLY A 119 -13.21 13.17 -6.15
C GLY A 119 -13.99 12.28 -5.17
N THR A 120 -13.34 11.77 -4.12
CA THR A 120 -13.89 10.75 -3.20
C THR A 120 -13.91 11.22 -1.75
N ALA A 121 -12.77 11.62 -1.19
CA ALA A 121 -12.66 12.03 0.21
C ALA A 121 -13.46 13.31 0.51
N SER A 122 -13.42 14.29 -0.40
CA SER A 122 -14.19 15.53 -0.30
C SER A 122 -15.70 15.30 -0.13
N LYS A 123 -16.24 14.22 -0.74
CA LYS A 123 -17.66 13.86 -0.72
C LYS A 123 -18.06 13.03 0.51
N GLN A 124 -17.09 12.49 1.24
CA GLN A 124 -17.31 11.65 2.42
C GLN A 124 -17.07 12.41 3.74
N ILE A 125 -16.37 13.53 3.70
CA ILE A 125 -16.12 14.38 4.87
C ILE A 125 -17.39 15.16 5.23
N LYS A 126 -17.86 15.02 6.47
CA LYS A 126 -19.10 15.63 6.96
C LYS A 126 -19.09 17.16 6.99
N SER A 127 -17.92 17.78 7.17
CA SER A 127 -17.79 19.24 7.23
C SER A 127 -16.38 19.68 6.84
N GLU A 128 -16.27 20.87 6.27
CA GLU A 128 -14.99 21.48 5.87
C GLU A 128 -14.02 21.62 7.05
N LYS A 129 -14.54 21.85 8.27
CA LYS A 129 -13.74 21.88 9.50
C LYS A 129 -12.98 20.58 9.77
N ASN A 130 -13.47 19.45 9.25
CA ASN A 130 -12.83 18.15 9.39
C ASN A 130 -11.83 17.87 8.25
N MET A 131 -11.73 18.70 7.22
CA MET A 131 -10.81 18.47 6.10
C MET A 131 -9.35 18.48 6.54
N LEU A 132 -8.95 19.48 7.32
CA LEU A 132 -7.56 19.59 7.79
C LEU A 132 -7.14 18.38 8.64
N PRO A 133 -7.85 18.01 9.73
CA PRO A 133 -7.43 16.88 10.56
C PRO A 133 -7.47 15.54 9.81
N VAL A 134 -8.44 15.32 8.91
CA VAL A 134 -8.52 14.07 8.13
C VAL A 134 -7.38 13.99 7.11
N SER A 135 -7.19 15.03 6.30
CA SER A 135 -6.15 15.05 5.26
C SER A 135 -4.74 15.02 5.87
N TYR A 136 -4.52 15.76 6.95
CA TYR A 136 -3.24 15.76 7.65
C TYR A 136 -2.93 14.39 8.28
N GLY A 137 -3.91 13.77 8.94
CA GLY A 137 -3.77 12.43 9.49
C GLY A 137 -3.46 11.38 8.42
N ALA A 138 -4.12 11.46 7.25
CA ALA A 138 -3.82 10.58 6.11
C ALA A 138 -2.37 10.73 5.63
N MET A 139 -1.87 11.97 5.51
CA MET A 139 -0.49 12.23 5.07
C MET A 139 0.55 11.73 6.08
N ILE A 140 0.27 11.79 7.38
CA ILE A 140 1.15 11.18 8.40
C ILE A 140 1.22 9.67 8.19
N MET A 141 0.07 9.00 8.01
CA MET A 141 0.02 7.55 7.83
C MET A 141 0.76 7.10 6.56
N GLU A 142 0.60 7.80 5.44
CA GLU A 142 1.34 7.56 4.19
C GLU A 142 2.86 7.78 4.37
N SER A 143 3.24 8.83 5.09
CA SER A 143 4.66 9.12 5.38
C SER A 143 5.29 8.02 6.24
N MET A 144 4.55 7.50 7.23
CA MET A 144 5.00 6.37 8.06
C MET A 144 5.20 5.11 7.21
N LEU A 145 4.25 4.80 6.33
CA LEU A 145 4.39 3.68 5.38
C LEU A 145 5.62 3.85 4.48
N ALA A 146 5.86 5.05 3.96
CA ALA A 146 7.03 5.34 3.12
C ALA A 146 8.36 5.11 3.87
N VAL A 147 8.45 5.52 5.14
CA VAL A 147 9.63 5.26 5.98
C VAL A 147 9.84 3.77 6.21
N ILE A 148 8.77 3.02 6.51
CA ILE A 148 8.84 1.56 6.71
C ILE A 148 9.30 0.86 5.42
N ALA A 149 8.75 1.24 4.27
CA ALA A 149 9.15 0.71 2.98
C ALA A 149 10.62 1.01 2.67
N LEU A 150 11.09 2.22 3.00
CA LEU A 150 12.50 2.59 2.86
C LEU A 150 13.40 1.73 3.76
N ILE A 151 13.02 1.51 5.02
CA ILE A 151 13.77 0.64 5.94
C ILE A 151 13.82 -0.79 5.40
N ALA A 152 12.69 -1.34 4.92
CA ALA A 152 12.62 -2.68 4.36
C ALA A 152 13.54 -2.82 3.14
N VAL A 153 13.47 -1.90 2.19
CA VAL A 153 14.37 -1.88 1.02
C VAL A 153 15.83 -1.73 1.46
N ALA A 154 16.12 -0.84 2.41
CA ALA A 154 17.47 -0.61 2.90
C ALA A 154 18.11 -1.78 3.63
N SER A 155 17.26 -2.64 4.18
CA SER A 155 17.66 -3.84 4.91
C SER A 155 17.79 -5.06 3.99
N PHE A 156 16.94 -5.15 2.95
CA PHE A 156 16.78 -6.35 2.14
C PHE A 156 17.42 -6.26 0.74
N ALA A 157 17.69 -5.05 0.22
CA ALA A 157 18.16 -4.86 -1.15
C ALA A 157 19.58 -5.39 -1.43
N ASP A 158 20.49 -5.28 -0.47
CA ASP A 158 21.87 -5.78 -0.61
C ASP A 158 22.03 -7.10 0.16
N GLY A 159 21.94 -8.23 -0.55
CA GLY A 159 22.18 -9.58 -0.01
C GLY A 159 21.14 -10.60 -0.47
N GLU A 160 20.03 -10.71 0.25
CA GLU A 160 19.03 -11.78 0.07
C GLU A 160 18.08 -11.56 -1.12
N ALA A 161 17.62 -10.32 -1.37
CA ALA A 161 16.78 -10.02 -2.53
C ALA A 161 17.49 -10.27 -3.86
N ALA A 162 18.74 -9.83 -3.96
CA ALA A 162 19.58 -10.02 -5.15
C ALA A 162 19.94 -11.51 -5.35
N ALA A 163 20.21 -12.26 -4.27
CA ALA A 163 20.45 -13.70 -4.33
C ALA A 163 19.21 -14.49 -4.78
N GLN A 164 18.01 -13.99 -4.48
CA GLN A 164 16.72 -14.54 -4.94
C GLN A 164 16.26 -14.01 -6.31
N GLY A 165 17.02 -13.12 -6.94
CA GLY A 165 16.70 -12.54 -8.25
C GLY A 165 15.52 -11.56 -8.26
N LEU A 166 15.16 -10.99 -7.10
CA LEU A 166 14.08 -10.01 -6.96
C LEU A 166 14.59 -8.63 -7.38
N THR A 167 14.15 -8.14 -8.55
CA THR A 167 14.68 -6.91 -9.15
C THR A 167 13.72 -5.72 -9.12
N THR A 168 12.43 -5.96 -8.85
CA THR A 168 11.41 -4.89 -8.81
C THR A 168 10.91 -4.64 -7.39
N GLN A 169 10.56 -3.39 -7.05
CA GLN A 169 10.01 -3.05 -5.73
C GLN A 169 8.88 -3.98 -5.24
N PRO A 170 7.88 -4.35 -6.08
CA PRO A 170 6.84 -5.29 -5.67
C PRO A 170 7.37 -6.70 -5.35
N GLN A 171 8.38 -7.16 -6.09
CA GLN A 171 9.02 -8.46 -5.87
C GLN A 171 9.86 -8.46 -4.60
N ILE A 172 10.65 -7.41 -4.37
CA ILE A 172 11.46 -7.25 -3.15
C ILE A 172 10.54 -7.19 -1.92
N PHE A 173 9.44 -6.44 -1.99
CA PHE A 173 8.48 -6.33 -0.89
C PHE A 173 7.71 -7.64 -0.64
N ALA A 174 7.28 -8.34 -1.69
CA ALA A 174 6.60 -9.64 -1.55
C ALA A 174 7.56 -10.75 -1.09
N GLY A 175 8.81 -10.72 -1.54
CA GLY A 175 9.84 -11.70 -1.16
C GLY A 175 10.40 -11.49 0.24
N ALA A 176 10.41 -10.27 0.76
CA ALA A 176 10.80 -9.99 2.16
C ALA A 176 9.79 -10.51 3.21
N ILE A 177 8.57 -10.86 2.78
CA ILE A 177 7.50 -11.39 3.65
C ILE A 177 7.47 -12.94 3.64
N ALA A 178 8.13 -13.58 2.66
CA ALA A 178 8.09 -15.02 2.43
C ALA A 178 9.30 -15.76 3.00
#